data_AF-A0AAD7IR82-F1
#
_entry.id   AF-A0AAD7IR82-F1
#
_cell.length_a   1.000
_cell.length_b   1.000
_cell.length_c   1.000
_cell.angle_alpha   90.00
_cell.angle_beta   90.00
_cell.angle_gamma   90.00
#
_symmetry.space_group_name_H-M   'P 1'
#
loop_
_entity.id
_entity.type
_entity.pdbx_description
1 polymer ?
#
loop_
_entity_poly.entity_id
_entity_poly.type
_entity_poly.pdbx_seq_one_letter_code
_entity_poly.pdbx_strand_id
1 'polypeptide(L)'
;LFRVSKSILTARSSVFADMASFPQSEGNSKDMVDGSFVVRLDDSAADVDVFLRAIFDSNYFMPPPALVSMPLALGVLRLAHRYNVDYLFRRALQHLATECPSDLFEF
;
A
#
# COMPACT_ATOMS: atom_id res chain seq x y z
N LEU A 1 -13.03 -9.52 -1.66
CA LEU A 1 -12.62 -9.30 -0.26
C LEU A 1 -11.18 -9.76 -0.13
N PHE A 2 -10.36 -9.00 0.60
CA PHE A 2 -8.99 -9.39 0.91
C PHE A 2 -8.91 -9.74 2.40
N ARG A 3 -8.22 -10.83 2.74
CA ARG A 3 -7.98 -11.24 4.12
C ARG A 3 -6.47 -11.27 4.34
N VAL A 4 -5.98 -10.43 5.24
CA VAL A 4 -4.55 -10.23 5.49
C VAL A 4 -4.26 -10.16 6.98
N SER A 5 -2.99 -10.29 7.36
CA SER A 5 -2.60 -10.16 8.77
C SER A 5 -2.70 -8.71 9.24
N LYS A 6 -3.56 -8.46 10.25
CA LYS A 6 -3.69 -7.15 10.90
C LYS A 6 -2.34 -6.66 11.42
N SER A 7 -1.56 -7.52 12.09
CA SER A 7 -0.30 -7.11 12.73
C SER A 7 0.73 -6.60 11.72
N ILE A 8 0.88 -7.29 10.58
CA ILE A 8 1.79 -6.86 9.51
C ILE A 8 1.30 -5.55 8.90
N LEU A 9 0.00 -5.45 8.60
CA LEU A 9 -0.57 -4.27 7.95
C LEU A 9 -0.41 -3.03 8.83
N THR A 10 -0.77 -3.10 10.12
CA THR A 10 -0.66 -1.97 11.06
C THR A 10 0.79 -1.64 11.41
N ALA A 11 1.70 -2.61 11.39
CA ALA A 11 3.13 -2.34 11.60
C ALA A 11 3.78 -1.58 10.43
N ARG A 12 3.20 -1.67 9.23
CA ARG A 12 3.73 -1.07 8.01
C ARG A 12 3.01 0.22 7.59
N SER A 13 1.82 0.47 8.13
CA SER A 13 0.96 1.60 7.78
C SER A 13 0.38 2.23 9.05
N SER A 14 0.70 3.50 9.28
CA SER A 14 0.10 4.24 10.40
C SER A 14 -1.39 4.47 10.18
N VAL A 15 -1.82 4.70 8.94
CA VAL A 15 -3.24 4.88 8.61
C VAL A 15 -4.05 3.63 8.96
N PHE A 16 -3.56 2.43 8.61
CA PHE A 16 -4.23 1.19 9.02
C PHE A 16 -4.14 0.94 10.52
N ALA A 17 -3.05 1.33 11.18
CA ALA A 17 -2.95 1.25 12.64
C ALA A 17 -4.03 2.11 13.32
N ASP A 18 -4.18 3.36 12.87
CA ASP A 18 -5.19 4.29 13.36
C ASP A 18 -6.59 3.74 13.09
N MET A 19 -6.88 3.32 11.85
CA MET A 19 -8.15 2.69 11.48
C MET A 19 -8.50 1.51 12.39
N ALA A 20 -7.52 0.70 12.76
CA ALA A 20 -7.71 -0.48 13.59
C ALA A 20 -7.71 -0.20 15.11
N SER A 21 -7.43 1.05 15.51
CA SER A 21 -7.43 1.53 16.89
C SER A 21 -8.75 2.18 17.32
N PHE A 22 -9.58 2.61 16.36
CA PHE A 22 -10.86 3.23 16.69
C PHE A 22 -11.76 2.23 17.46
N PRO A 23 -12.33 2.64 18.61
CA PRO A 23 -13.27 1.80 19.33
C PRO A 23 -14.47 1.56 18.42
N GLN A 24 -14.66 0.31 18.01
CA GLN A 24 -15.88 -0.08 17.33
C GLN A 24 -17.01 0.12 18.33
N SER A 25 -17.82 1.15 18.13
CA SER A 25 -19.00 1.39 18.96
C SER A 25 -19.86 0.13 18.95
N GLU A 26 -20.34 -0.28 20.14
CA GLU A 26 -20.97 -1.58 20.44
C GLU A 26 -22.25 -1.89 19.62
N GLY A 27 -22.61 -1.08 18.63
CA GLY A 27 -23.72 -1.29 17.70
C GLY A 27 -23.33 -1.48 16.23
N ASN A 28 -22.06 -1.42 15.85
CA ASN A 28 -21.64 -1.45 14.43
C ASN A 28 -21.16 -2.84 13.97
N SER A 29 -22.04 -3.86 14.11
CA SER A 29 -21.84 -5.22 13.59
C SER A 29 -21.65 -5.30 12.06
N LYS A 30 -21.69 -4.17 11.34
CA LYS A 30 -21.38 -4.05 9.91
C LYS A 30 -19.90 -4.19 9.57
N ASP A 31 -19.01 -4.00 10.53
CA ASP A 31 -17.56 -3.95 10.28
C ASP A 31 -16.83 -5.21 10.79
N MET A 32 -17.56 -6.31 10.97
CA MET A 32 -17.02 -7.63 11.29
C MET A 32 -17.49 -8.67 10.28
N VAL A 33 -16.55 -9.40 9.69
CA VAL A 33 -16.82 -10.58 8.86
C VAL A 33 -16.00 -11.73 9.44
N ASP A 34 -16.67 -12.82 9.81
CA ASP A 34 -16.04 -14.00 10.43
C ASP A 34 -15.15 -13.66 11.65
N GLY A 35 -15.63 -12.76 12.51
CA GLY A 35 -14.88 -12.32 13.69
C GLY A 35 -13.66 -11.43 13.38
N SER A 36 -13.44 -11.09 12.11
CA SER A 36 -12.31 -10.26 11.67
C SER A 36 -12.76 -8.82 11.42
N PHE A 37 -11.93 -7.86 11.82
CA PHE A 37 -12.13 -6.44 11.55
C PHE A 37 -12.14 -6.17 10.04
N VAL A 38 -13.16 -5.45 9.57
CA VAL A 38 -13.32 -5.08 8.16
C VAL A 38 -13.07 -3.60 7.98
N VAL A 39 -12.19 -3.27 7.05
CA VAL A 39 -11.98 -1.89 6.58
C VAL A 39 -12.52 -1.78 5.16
N ARG A 40 -13.32 -0.74 4.91
CA ARG A 40 -13.77 -0.40 3.56
C ARG A 40 -12.81 0.62 2.97
N LEU A 41 -12.29 0.32 1.79
CA LEU A 41 -11.40 1.19 1.03
C LEU A 41 -12.15 1.70 -0.19
N ASP A 42 -11.97 2.96 -0.54
CA ASP A 42 -12.53 3.56 -1.77
C ASP A 42 -11.65 3.31 -3.00
N ASP A 43 -10.56 2.56 -2.84
CA ASP A 43 -9.63 2.23 -3.92
C ASP A 43 -10.15 1.05 -4.77
N SER A 44 -9.65 0.98 -6.00
CA SER A 44 -9.98 -0.14 -6.88
C SER A 44 -9.41 -1.45 -6.31
N ALA A 45 -10.15 -2.55 -6.49
CA ALA A 45 -9.67 -3.86 -6.02
C ALA A 45 -8.33 -4.27 -6.67
N ALA A 46 -8.07 -3.82 -7.90
CA ALA A 46 -6.82 -4.06 -8.61
C ALA A 46 -5.63 -3.34 -7.95
N ASP A 47 -5.80 -2.05 -7.61
CA ASP A 47 -4.75 -1.29 -6.93
C ASP A 47 -4.47 -1.86 -5.54
N VAL A 48 -5.53 -2.25 -4.82
CA VAL A 48 -5.42 -2.87 -3.48
C VAL A 48 -4.70 -4.21 -3.54
N ASP A 49 -4.97 -5.07 -4.53
CA ASP A 49 -4.25 -6.35 -4.70
C ASP A 49 -2.75 -6.13 -4.88
N VAL A 50 -2.38 -5.23 -5.79
CA VAL A 50 -0.99 -4.85 -6.06
C VAL A 50 -0.29 -4.31 -4.80
N PHE A 51 -0.95 -3.41 -4.08
CA PHE A 51 -0.41 -2.80 -2.88
C PHE A 51 -0.23 -3.80 -1.74
N LEU A 52 -1.23 -4.67 -1.51
CA LEU A 52 -1.13 -5.71 -0.48
C LEU A 52 -0.01 -6.70 -0.81
N ARG A 53 0.12 -7.14 -2.08
CA ARG A 53 1.25 -7.99 -2.48
C ARG A 53 2.60 -7.33 -2.18
N ALA A 54 2.75 -6.03 -2.44
CA ALA A 54 3.98 -5.30 -2.13
C ALA A 54 4.27 -5.18 -0.61
N ILE A 55 3.24 -5.25 0.23
CA ILE A 55 3.39 -5.29 1.70
C ILE A 55 3.82 -6.67 2.18
N PHE A 56 3.15 -7.71 1.69
CA PHE A 56 3.24 -9.06 2.24
C PHE A 56 4.29 -9.95 1.57
N ASP A 57 4.67 -9.63 0.33
CA ASP A 57 5.72 -10.32 -0.42
C ASP A 57 6.84 -9.34 -0.77
N SER A 58 7.99 -9.49 -0.10
CA SER A 58 9.16 -8.65 -0.34
C SER A 58 9.77 -8.82 -1.73
N ASN A 59 9.50 -9.94 -2.40
CA ASN A 59 9.99 -10.22 -3.76
C ASN A 59 9.08 -9.64 -4.83
N TYR A 60 7.83 -9.32 -4.50
CA TYR A 60 6.86 -8.79 -5.46
C TYR A 60 7.21 -7.40 -5.98
N PHE A 61 7.77 -6.55 -5.13
CA PHE A 61 8.12 -5.17 -5.46
C PHE A 61 9.51 -4.84 -4.94
N MET A 62 10.54 -5.48 -5.49
CA MET A 62 11.95 -5.25 -5.12
C MET A 62 12.42 -3.85 -5.54
N PRO A 63 13.41 -3.26 -4.84
CA PRO A 63 14.00 -2.00 -5.28
C PRO A 63 14.76 -2.15 -6.62
N PRO A 64 15.07 -1.04 -7.32
CA PRO A 64 16.00 -1.08 -8.45
C PRO A 64 17.30 -1.82 -8.09
N PRO A 65 17.93 -2.54 -9.04
CA PRO A 65 17.64 -2.58 -10.48
C PRO A 65 16.60 -3.62 -10.90
N ALA A 66 15.78 -4.14 -9.97
CA ALA A 66 14.72 -5.07 -10.33
C ALA A 66 13.76 -4.43 -11.36
N LEU A 67 13.41 -5.16 -12.41
CA LEU A 67 12.51 -4.66 -13.44
C LEU A 67 11.08 -4.65 -12.91
N VAL A 68 10.50 -3.45 -12.85
CA VAL A 68 9.11 -3.24 -12.47
C VAL A 68 8.45 -2.36 -13.53
N SER A 69 7.23 -2.72 -13.93
CA SER A 69 6.50 -1.91 -14.91
C SER A 69 6.07 -0.57 -14.30
N MET A 70 6.06 0.49 -15.11
CA MET A 70 5.61 1.82 -14.67
C MET A 70 4.21 1.83 -14.06
N PRO A 71 3.19 1.14 -14.63
CA PRO A 71 1.88 1.06 -14.00
C PRO A 71 1.91 0.42 -12.61
N LEU A 72 2.75 -0.60 -12.39
CA LEU A 72 2.92 -1.25 -11.09
C LEU A 72 3.57 -0.28 -10.09
N ALA A 73 4.64 0.41 -10.48
CA ALA A 73 5.30 1.41 -9.63
C ALA A 73 4.35 2.55 -9.24
N LEU A 74 3.56 3.06 -10.19
CA LEU A 74 2.56 4.11 -9.95
C LEU A 74 1.41 3.63 -9.05
N GLY A 75 0.93 2.40 -9.23
CA GLY A 75 -0.09 1.80 -8.38
C GLY A 75 0.37 1.67 -6.92
N VAL A 76 1.59 1.13 -6.72
CA VAL A 76 2.20 1.04 -5.39
C VAL A 76 2.44 2.43 -4.81
N LEU A 77 2.95 3.40 -5.59
CA LEU A 77 3.21 4.77 -5.13
C LEU A 77 1.94 5.43 -4.58
N ARG A 78 0.83 5.35 -5.34
CA ARG A 78 -0.45 5.99 -4.97
C ARG A 78 -0.96 5.47 -3.63
N LEU A 79 -1.01 4.16 -3.45
CA LEU A 79 -1.54 3.57 -2.21
C LEU A 79 -0.53 3.63 -1.06
N ALA A 80 0.77 3.52 -1.31
CA ALA A 80 1.79 3.73 -0.29
C ALA A 80 1.76 5.15 0.26
N HIS A 81 1.50 6.16 -0.58
CA HIS A 81 1.27 7.52 -0.12
C HIS A 81 -0.03 7.64 0.68
N ARG A 82 -1.16 7.16 0.13
CA ARG A 82 -2.48 7.25 0.76
C ARG A 82 -2.54 6.59 2.14
N TYR A 83 -1.87 5.45 2.29
CA TYR A 83 -1.88 4.65 3.51
C TYR A 83 -0.59 4.78 4.33
N ASN A 84 0.26 5.76 4.03
CA ASN A 84 1.48 6.05 4.75
C ASN A 84 2.40 4.83 4.98
N VAL A 85 2.85 4.21 3.89
CA VAL A 85 3.78 3.09 3.85
C VAL A 85 5.13 3.55 3.29
N ASP A 86 5.92 4.22 4.12
CA ASP A 86 7.11 4.98 3.72
C ASP A 86 8.15 4.20 2.90
N TYR A 87 8.35 2.92 3.22
CA TYR A 87 9.36 2.13 2.52
C TYR A 87 8.93 1.78 1.09
N LEU A 88 7.62 1.55 0.87
CA LEU A 88 7.08 1.34 -0.47
C LEU A 88 7.01 2.65 -1.25
N PHE A 89 6.64 3.74 -0.59
CA PHE A 89 6.62 5.07 -1.20
C PHE A 89 8.00 5.46 -1.74
N ARG A 90 9.04 5.37 -0.90
CA ARG A 90 10.43 5.63 -1.32
C ARG A 90 10.89 4.71 -2.43
N ARG A 91 10.58 3.41 -2.34
CA ARG A 91 10.96 2.42 -3.36
C ARG A 91 10.30 2.70 -4.70
N ALA A 92 9.03 3.08 -4.71
CA ALA A 92 8.33 3.45 -5.93
C ALA A 92 8.93 4.72 -6.56
N LEU A 93 9.29 5.72 -5.74
CA LEU A 93 10.00 6.90 -6.24
C LEU A 93 11.35 6.56 -6.86
N GLN A 94 12.09 5.58 -6.31
CA GLN A 94 13.35 5.13 -6.90
C GLN A 94 13.15 4.52 -8.30
N HIS A 95 12.09 3.73 -8.50
CA HIS A 95 11.72 3.21 -9.82
C HIS A 95 11.31 4.32 -10.79
N LEU A 96 10.59 5.36 -10.33
CA LEU A 96 10.27 6.50 -11.18
C LEU A 96 11.52 7.29 -11.59
N ALA A 97 12.48 7.45 -10.67
CA ALA A 97 13.72 8.17 -10.92
C ALA A 97 14.67 7.47 -11.89
N THR A 98 14.59 6.14 -12.04
CA THR A 98 15.39 5.42 -13.05
C THR A 98 14.87 5.65 -14.48
N GLU A 99 13.60 6.00 -14.63
CA GLU A 99 12.93 6.16 -15.92
C GLU A 99 12.77 7.63 -16.33
N CYS A 100 12.85 8.56 -15.38
CA CYS A 100 12.91 9.99 -15.63
C CYS A 100 14.37 10.46 -15.48
N PRO A 101 15.08 10.74 -16.59
CA PRO A 101 16.37 11.41 -16.51
C PRO A 101 16.17 12.74 -15.78
N SER A 102 16.91 12.94 -14.70
CA SER A 102 16.91 14.19 -13.92
C SER A 102 17.48 15.39 -14.70
N ASP A 103 17.87 15.21 -15.97
CA ASP A 103 18.47 16.21 -16.85
C ASP A 103 17.43 17.10 -17.55
N LEU A 104 16.27 17.36 -16.94
CA LEU A 104 15.27 18.29 -17.48
C LEU A 104 15.65 19.78 -17.23
N PHE A 105 16.92 20.08 -16.98
CA PHE A 105 17.42 21.44 -16.74
C PHE A 105 18.74 21.75 -17.47
N GLU A 106 18.89 21.30 -18.72
CA GLU A 106 19.83 21.93 -19.66
C GLU A 106 19.08 22.50 -20.88
N PHE A 107 18.68 23.76 -20.79
CA PHE A 107 18.35 24.64 -21.92
C PHE A 107 18.91 26.04 -21.65
#